data_AF-A0A5D0R1G7-F1
#
_entry.id   AF-A0A5D0R1G7-F1
#
_cell.length_a   1.000
_cell.length_b   1.000
_cell.length_c   1.000
_cell.angle_alpha   90.00
_cell.angle_beta   90.00
_cell.angle_gamma   90.00
#
_symmetry.space_group_name_H-M   'P 1'
#
loop_
_entity.id
_entity.type
_entity.pdbx_description
1 polymer ?
#
loop_
_entity_poly.entity_id
_entity_poly.type
_entity_poly.pdbx_seq_one_letter_code
_entity_poly.pdbx_strand_id
1 'polypeptide(L)'
;MRHQNIYLVLFILFNFLSIYAQRTLKGKIIDEDIGVFPGVRVFENDTTLIGETDLNGNFEVLVSNNINELTFTCIGCERITISLYENCDYIEFILLGEAVYHYKSSKKIDRLRKKRFDKLPNLYRQAYNNGIFKSEKPCFEQEFVLIKQELDEISRQDKIIKKEIENQFKDLAIGDTIRIPYATRFGYDGSERTTLFAWSSYTDETQFDCIIEGIIIDKNKRNRGYNLIFEIIQTNQCNHKVILFDETEMRIGQILKHNIKHTKILIK
;
A
#
# COMPACT_ATOMS: atom_id res chain seq x y z
N MET A 1 -24.28 -43.54 38.14
CA MET A 1 -23.69 -42.19 38.20
C MET A 1 -22.17 -42.14 37.94
N ARG A 2 -21.36 -43.15 38.33
CA ARG A 2 -19.89 -43.13 38.12
C ARG A 2 -19.44 -43.29 36.65
N HIS A 3 -20.21 -43.98 35.81
CA HIS A 3 -19.89 -44.14 34.37
C HIS A 3 -20.26 -42.92 33.52
N GLN A 4 -21.33 -42.17 33.85
CA GLN A 4 -21.73 -40.95 33.14
C GLN A 4 -20.65 -39.85 33.18
N ASN A 5 -19.96 -39.71 34.31
CA ASN A 5 -18.87 -38.74 34.46
C ASN A 5 -17.64 -39.11 33.61
N ILE A 6 -17.40 -40.40 33.34
CA ILE A 6 -16.28 -40.86 32.51
C ILE A 6 -16.56 -40.54 31.03
N TYR A 7 -17.78 -40.76 30.54
CA TYR A 7 -18.16 -40.40 29.17
C TYR A 7 -18.11 -38.88 28.93
N LEU A 8 -18.48 -38.09 29.94
CA LEU A 8 -18.40 -36.63 29.85
C LEU A 8 -16.94 -36.14 29.75
N VAL A 9 -16.02 -36.73 30.53
CA VAL A 9 -14.58 -36.40 30.48
C VAL A 9 -13.94 -36.84 29.16
N LEU A 10 -14.31 -38.02 28.62
CA LEU A 10 -13.87 -38.48 27.30
C LEU A 10 -14.38 -37.59 26.17
N PHE A 11 -15.64 -37.13 26.25
CA PHE A 11 -16.21 -36.19 25.27
C PHE A 11 -15.50 -34.83 25.32
N ILE A 12 -15.20 -34.31 26.51
CA ILE A 12 -14.45 -33.06 26.67
C ILE A 12 -13.02 -33.20 26.13
N LEU A 13 -12.34 -34.32 26.37
CA LEU A 13 -10.99 -34.59 25.83
C LEU A 13 -10.96 -34.75 24.30
N PHE A 14 -12.02 -35.26 23.68
CA PHE A 14 -12.10 -35.40 22.23
C PHE A 14 -12.26 -34.05 21.51
N ASN A 15 -12.86 -33.05 22.18
CA ASN A 15 -13.01 -31.69 21.64
C ASN A 15 -11.71 -30.86 21.68
N PHE A 16 -10.67 -31.30 22.40
CA PHE A 16 -9.37 -30.63 22.44
C PHE A 16 -8.35 -31.16 21.42
N LEU A 17 -8.69 -32.17 20.62
CA LEU A 17 -7.83 -32.69 19.55
C LEU A 17 -7.91 -31.87 18.25
N SER A 18 -8.63 -30.75 18.23
CA SER A 18 -8.53 -29.74 17.18
C SER A 18 -7.25 -28.91 17.34
N ILE A 19 -6.09 -29.58 17.41
CA ILE A 19 -4.81 -28.93 17.16
C ILE A 19 -4.92 -28.48 15.70
N TYR A 20 -4.96 -27.16 15.47
CA TYR A 20 -4.80 -26.60 14.14
C TYR A 20 -3.47 -27.13 13.62
N ALA A 21 -3.53 -28.15 12.77
CA ALA A 21 -2.34 -28.78 12.26
C ALA A 21 -1.69 -27.76 11.32
N GLN A 22 -0.54 -27.24 11.75
CA GLN A 22 0.30 -26.33 10.99
C GLN A 22 1.48 -27.11 10.46
N ARG A 23 1.93 -26.77 9.26
CA ARG A 23 3.15 -27.30 8.66
C ARG A 23 4.12 -26.17 8.39
N THR A 24 5.40 -26.50 8.40
CA THR A 24 6.46 -25.59 7.99
C THR A 24 6.60 -25.62 6.48
N LEU A 25 6.49 -24.46 5.85
CA LEU A 25 6.72 -24.26 4.43
C LEU A 25 7.96 -23.41 4.26
N LYS A 26 8.89 -23.89 3.44
CA LYS A 26 10.14 -23.19 3.15
C LYS A 26 10.18 -22.80 1.69
N GLY A 27 11.09 -21.90 1.33
CA GLY A 27 11.31 -21.63 -0.09
C GLY A 27 12.43 -20.67 -0.40
N LYS A 28 12.62 -20.44 -1.70
CA LYS A 28 13.59 -19.50 -2.27
C LYS A 28 12.97 -18.71 -3.41
N ILE A 29 13.15 -17.39 -3.36
CA ILE A 29 12.64 -16.45 -4.36
C ILE A 29 13.82 -15.72 -5.00
N ILE A 30 13.79 -15.66 -6.33
CA ILE A 30 14.75 -14.90 -7.15
C ILE A 30 14.01 -13.94 -8.07
N ASP A 31 14.71 -12.99 -8.68
CA ASP A 31 14.17 -12.07 -9.68
C ASP A 31 14.37 -12.58 -11.12
N GLU A 32 13.94 -11.77 -12.10
CA GLU A 32 14.02 -12.11 -13.53
C GLU A 32 15.45 -12.12 -14.10
N ASP A 33 16.41 -11.56 -13.38
CA ASP A 33 17.85 -11.58 -13.68
C ASP A 33 18.57 -12.73 -12.94
N ILE A 34 17.80 -13.61 -12.27
CA ILE A 34 18.31 -14.74 -11.46
C ILE A 34 19.12 -14.23 -10.25
N GLY A 35 18.83 -13.00 -9.81
CA GLY A 35 19.33 -12.42 -8.56
C GLY A 35 18.51 -12.87 -7.36
N VAL A 36 19.11 -12.88 -6.17
CA VAL A 36 18.37 -13.12 -4.93
C VAL A 36 17.38 -11.99 -4.69
N PHE A 37 16.14 -12.32 -4.27
CA PHE A 37 15.10 -11.31 -4.01
C PHE A 37 14.79 -11.24 -2.50
N PRO A 38 15.48 -10.39 -1.74
CA PRO A 38 15.22 -10.21 -0.31
C PRO A 38 13.98 -9.32 -0.07
N GLY A 39 13.43 -9.38 1.15
CA GLY A 39 12.31 -8.52 1.56
C GLY A 39 10.95 -8.83 0.91
N VAL A 40 10.77 -10.00 0.30
CA VAL A 40 9.49 -10.46 -0.22
C VAL A 40 8.62 -10.94 0.94
N ARG A 41 7.49 -10.27 1.14
CA ARG A 41 6.50 -10.59 2.17
C ARG A 41 5.57 -11.69 1.69
N VAL A 42 5.27 -12.63 2.58
CA VAL A 42 4.42 -13.80 2.35
C VAL A 42 3.13 -13.64 3.16
N PHE A 43 1.99 -13.77 2.50
CA PHE A 43 0.67 -13.63 3.09
C PHE A 43 -0.14 -14.92 2.97
N GLU A 44 -0.79 -15.32 4.06
CA GLU A 44 -1.85 -16.33 4.09
C GLU A 44 -3.20 -15.65 3.79
N ASN A 45 -4.01 -16.24 2.90
CA ASN A 45 -5.35 -15.74 2.54
C ASN A 45 -5.36 -14.23 2.20
N ASP A 46 -4.34 -13.77 1.45
CA ASP A 46 -4.13 -12.38 1.01
C ASP A 46 -3.92 -11.29 2.09
N THR A 47 -4.14 -11.61 3.36
CA THR A 47 -4.36 -10.60 4.41
C THR A 47 -3.42 -10.75 5.60
N THR A 48 -3.05 -11.98 5.96
CA THR A 48 -2.22 -12.25 7.14
C THR A 48 -0.77 -12.36 6.74
N LEU A 49 0.06 -11.39 7.13
CA LEU A 49 1.52 -11.47 6.96
C LEU A 49 2.06 -12.60 7.84
N ILE A 50 2.65 -13.62 7.21
CA ILE A 50 3.18 -14.81 7.90
C ILE A 50 4.71 -14.93 7.81
N GLY A 51 5.36 -14.15 6.95
CA GLY A 51 6.81 -14.09 6.91
C GLY A 51 7.37 -13.20 5.80
N GLU A 52 8.69 -13.22 5.71
CA GLU A 52 9.46 -12.43 4.76
C GLU A 52 10.72 -13.19 4.35
N THR A 53 11.20 -13.01 3.12
CA THR A 53 12.47 -13.60 2.68
C THR A 53 13.68 -12.89 3.31
N ASP A 54 14.67 -13.68 3.71
CA ASP A 54 15.98 -13.20 4.18
C ASP A 54 16.83 -12.53 3.09
N LEU A 55 18.05 -12.11 3.45
CA LEU A 55 19.02 -11.49 2.53
C LEU A 55 19.47 -12.40 1.37
N ASN A 56 19.21 -13.70 1.47
CA ASN A 56 19.54 -14.71 0.46
C ASN A 56 18.30 -15.14 -0.36
N GLY A 57 17.17 -14.45 -0.18
CA GLY A 57 15.89 -14.74 -0.83
C GLY A 57 15.20 -15.99 -0.29
N ASN A 58 15.61 -16.55 0.85
CA ASN A 58 14.98 -17.74 1.43
C ASN A 58 13.92 -17.33 2.46
N PHE A 59 12.87 -18.14 2.61
CA PHE A 59 11.87 -17.95 3.67
C PHE A 59 11.52 -19.28 4.36
N GLU A 60 11.00 -19.17 5.58
CA GLU A 60 10.44 -20.26 6.37
C GLU A 60 9.23 -19.72 7.14
N VAL A 61 8.05 -20.29 6.89
CA VAL A 61 6.79 -19.84 7.49
C VAL A 61 5.97 -21.03 8.01
N LEU A 62 5.14 -20.77 9.03
CA LEU A 62 4.13 -21.72 9.50
C LEU A 62 2.82 -21.45 8.76
N VAL A 63 2.25 -22.48 8.15
CA VAL A 63 0.99 -22.38 7.41
C VAL A 63 0.00 -23.43 7.87
N SER A 64 -1.29 -23.15 7.71
CA SER A 64 -2.36 -24.12 7.98
C SER A 64 -2.22 -25.34 7.05
N ASN A 65 -2.48 -26.56 7.54
CA ASN A 65 -2.36 -27.77 6.70
C ASN A 65 -3.25 -27.76 5.45
N ASN A 66 -4.38 -27.04 5.50
CA ASN A 66 -5.33 -26.93 4.41
C ASN A 66 -5.13 -25.65 3.58
N ILE A 67 -3.97 -24.98 3.70
CA ILE A 67 -3.69 -23.81 2.88
C ILE A 67 -3.47 -24.24 1.43
N ASN A 68 -4.20 -23.60 0.52
CA ASN A 68 -4.08 -23.86 -0.90
C ASN A 68 -3.49 -22.67 -1.64
N GLU A 69 -3.44 -21.49 -1.04
CA GLU A 69 -3.00 -20.27 -1.70
C GLU A 69 -2.08 -19.44 -0.82
N LEU A 70 -1.05 -18.87 -1.42
CA LEU A 70 -0.16 -17.90 -0.78
C LEU A 70 0.06 -16.71 -1.69
N THR A 71 0.11 -15.54 -1.08
CA THR A 71 0.34 -14.29 -1.79
C THR A 71 1.70 -13.70 -1.44
N PHE A 72 2.43 -13.28 -2.46
CA PHE A 72 3.77 -12.71 -2.34
C PHE A 72 3.79 -11.28 -2.86
N THR A 73 4.40 -10.36 -2.11
CA THR A 73 4.52 -8.94 -2.50
C THR A 73 5.66 -8.24 -1.77
N CYS A 74 6.15 -7.15 -2.33
CA CYS A 74 7.25 -6.33 -1.81
C CYS A 74 7.20 -4.95 -2.46
N ILE A 75 8.07 -4.05 -2.00
CA ILE A 75 8.23 -2.74 -2.65
C ILE A 75 8.94 -2.97 -3.99
N GLY A 76 8.29 -2.58 -5.08
CA GLY A 76 8.87 -2.69 -6.42
C GLY A 76 8.84 -4.09 -7.03
N CYS A 77 7.93 -4.97 -6.59
CA CYS A 77 7.62 -6.22 -7.28
C CYS A 77 6.11 -6.40 -7.52
N GLU A 78 5.78 -7.20 -8.53
CA GLU A 78 4.40 -7.54 -8.82
C GLU A 78 3.83 -8.42 -7.70
N ARG A 79 2.63 -8.07 -7.18
CA ARG A 79 1.90 -8.97 -6.28
C ARG A 79 1.46 -10.21 -7.05
N ILE A 80 1.75 -11.39 -6.52
CA ILE A 80 1.31 -12.66 -7.11
C ILE A 80 0.64 -13.55 -6.07
N THR A 81 -0.32 -14.34 -6.51
CA THR A 81 -0.91 -15.43 -5.73
C THR A 81 -0.59 -16.74 -6.45
N ILE A 82 -0.13 -17.73 -5.69
CA ILE A 82 0.14 -19.08 -6.20
C ILE A 82 -0.79 -20.08 -5.52
N SER A 83 -1.19 -21.10 -6.27
CA SER A 83 -1.99 -22.22 -5.77
C SER A 83 -1.09 -23.43 -5.53
N LEU A 84 -0.97 -23.89 -4.29
CA LEU A 84 -0.07 -24.98 -3.89
C LEU A 84 -0.65 -26.34 -4.23
N TYR A 85 0.20 -27.25 -4.72
CA TYR A 85 -0.15 -28.67 -4.80
C TYR A 85 -0.11 -29.35 -3.43
N GLU A 86 -0.78 -30.49 -3.31
CA GLU A 86 -0.69 -31.34 -2.12
C GLU A 86 0.78 -31.71 -1.83
N ASN A 87 1.19 -31.63 -0.56
CA ASN A 87 2.54 -31.95 -0.07
C ASN A 87 3.67 -31.06 -0.61
N CYS A 88 3.38 -29.84 -1.09
CA CYS A 88 4.41 -28.86 -1.47
C CYS A 88 5.03 -28.21 -0.22
N ASP A 89 6.15 -28.73 0.28
CA ASP A 89 6.84 -28.23 1.48
C ASP A 89 8.01 -27.26 1.19
N TYR A 90 8.44 -27.19 -0.07
CA TYR A 90 9.52 -26.31 -0.51
C TYR A 90 9.16 -25.62 -1.83
N ILE A 91 9.02 -24.29 -1.79
CA ILE A 91 8.60 -23.47 -2.92
C ILE A 91 9.81 -22.74 -3.50
N GLU A 92 9.99 -22.82 -4.81
CA GLU A 92 11.01 -22.09 -5.54
C GLU A 92 10.32 -21.36 -6.68
N PHE A 93 10.53 -20.06 -6.85
CA PHE A 93 9.98 -19.33 -8.00
C PHE A 93 10.67 -18.00 -8.26
N ILE A 94 10.33 -17.42 -9.41
CA ILE A 94 10.83 -16.13 -9.87
C ILE A 94 9.74 -15.08 -9.72
N LEU A 95 10.02 -14.04 -8.95
CA LEU A 95 9.12 -12.92 -8.76
C LEU A 95 9.49 -11.78 -9.72
N LEU A 96 8.52 -11.30 -10.49
CA LEU A 96 8.75 -10.19 -11.41
C LEU A 96 8.84 -8.87 -10.65
N GLY A 97 9.89 -8.09 -10.91
CA GLY A 97 9.96 -6.70 -10.47
C GLY A 97 8.81 -5.88 -11.07
N GLU A 98 8.31 -4.91 -10.31
CA GLU A 98 7.33 -3.95 -10.81
C GLU A 98 8.04 -2.99 -11.77
N ALA A 99 7.43 -2.77 -12.94
CA ALA A 99 7.96 -1.85 -13.92
C ALA A 99 7.09 -0.60 -13.98
N VAL A 100 7.73 0.58 -13.96
CA VAL A 100 7.02 1.84 -14.09
C VAL A 100 6.73 2.11 -15.57
N TYR A 101 5.47 1.92 -15.97
CA TYR A 101 5.05 2.06 -17.36
C TYR A 101 4.53 3.47 -17.67
N HIS A 102 5.43 4.45 -17.67
CA HIS A 102 5.06 5.83 -18.03
C HIS A 102 4.42 5.92 -19.42
N TYR A 103 3.32 6.68 -19.49
CA TYR A 103 2.60 7.02 -20.73
C TYR A 103 2.16 5.81 -21.58
N LYS A 104 1.84 4.67 -20.96
CA LYS A 104 1.29 3.49 -21.64
C LYS A 104 -0.17 3.27 -21.25
N SER A 105 -0.96 2.75 -22.18
CA SER A 105 -2.31 2.30 -21.89
C SER A 105 -2.30 1.03 -21.04
N SER A 106 -3.31 0.83 -20.20
CA SER A 106 -3.51 -0.36 -19.37
C SER A 106 -3.38 -1.67 -20.18
N LYS A 107 -3.98 -1.74 -21.37
CA LYS A 107 -3.82 -2.88 -22.30
C LYS A 107 -2.37 -3.12 -22.73
N LYS A 108 -1.61 -2.05 -23.01
CA LYS A 108 -0.20 -2.18 -23.42
C LYS A 108 0.67 -2.64 -22.26
N ILE A 109 0.35 -2.21 -21.04
CA ILE A 109 1.01 -2.63 -19.80
C ILE A 109 0.85 -4.14 -19.61
N ASP A 110 -0.39 -4.66 -19.64
CA ASP A 110 -0.64 -6.11 -19.50
C ASP A 110 0.08 -6.93 -20.57
N ARG A 111 0.13 -6.46 -21.83
CA ARG A 111 0.88 -7.14 -22.89
C ARG A 111 2.39 -7.22 -22.59
N LEU A 112 2.97 -6.17 -22.01
CA LEU A 112 4.39 -6.16 -21.66
C LEU A 112 4.68 -7.06 -20.45
N ARG A 113 3.82 -7.00 -19.43
CA ARG A 113 3.90 -7.89 -18.26
C ARG A 113 3.75 -9.35 -18.66
N LYS A 114 2.76 -9.67 -19.51
CA LYS A 114 2.57 -11.03 -20.04
C LYS A 114 3.81 -11.54 -20.79
N LYS A 115 4.47 -10.69 -21.59
CA LYS A 115 5.72 -11.06 -22.26
C LYS A 115 6.85 -11.41 -21.28
N ARG A 116 6.91 -10.79 -20.10
CA ARG A 116 7.88 -11.15 -19.03
C ARG A 116 7.45 -12.45 -18.36
N PHE A 117 6.17 -12.56 -18.00
CA PHE A 117 5.58 -13.76 -17.42
C PHE A 117 5.80 -15.02 -18.28
N ASP A 118 5.63 -14.91 -19.60
CA ASP A 118 5.82 -16.03 -20.53
C ASP A 118 7.27 -16.55 -20.59
N LYS A 119 8.23 -15.79 -20.07
CA LYS A 119 9.64 -16.23 -19.96
C LYS A 119 9.93 -17.01 -18.68
N LEU A 120 9.05 -16.94 -17.67
CA LEU A 120 9.28 -17.55 -16.36
C LEU A 120 9.61 -19.05 -16.45
N PRO A 121 8.94 -19.89 -17.28
CA PRO A 121 9.30 -21.30 -17.38
C PRO A 121 10.74 -21.54 -17.86
N ASN A 122 11.24 -20.71 -18.77
CA ASN A 122 12.61 -20.81 -19.27
C ASN A 122 13.63 -20.36 -18.22
N LEU A 123 13.34 -19.26 -17.53
CA LEU A 123 14.17 -18.74 -16.44
C LEU A 123 14.22 -19.73 -15.26
N TYR A 124 13.09 -20.36 -14.93
CA TYR A 124 13.02 -21.38 -13.88
C TYR A 124 13.95 -22.54 -14.20
N ARG A 125 13.87 -23.08 -15.43
CA ARG A 125 14.76 -24.15 -15.89
C ARG A 125 16.24 -23.73 -15.86
N GLN A 126 16.53 -22.46 -16.17
CA GLN A 126 17.89 -21.93 -16.08
C GLN A 126 18.38 -21.89 -14.63
N ALA A 127 17.54 -21.44 -13.68
CA ALA A 127 17.87 -21.43 -12.27
C ALA A 127 18.09 -22.85 -11.72
N TYR A 128 17.29 -23.84 -12.15
CA TYR A 128 17.51 -25.24 -11.82
C TYR A 128 18.85 -25.77 -12.38
N ASN A 129 19.13 -25.56 -13.67
CA ASN A 129 20.37 -26.01 -14.29
C ASN A 129 21.62 -25.38 -13.67
N ASN A 130 21.51 -24.16 -13.14
CA ASN A 130 22.58 -23.46 -12.43
C ASN A 130 22.71 -23.88 -10.95
N GLY A 131 21.89 -24.81 -10.47
CA GLY A 131 21.89 -25.29 -9.09
C GLY A 131 21.33 -24.29 -8.07
N ILE A 132 20.63 -23.24 -8.53
CA ILE A 132 19.99 -22.24 -7.66
C ILE A 132 18.68 -22.79 -7.12
N PHE A 133 17.91 -23.45 -7.99
CA PHE A 133 16.72 -24.21 -7.63
C PHE A 133 17.06 -25.69 -7.51
N LYS A 134 16.42 -26.35 -6.54
CA LYS A 134 16.59 -27.78 -6.25
C LYS A 134 15.64 -28.64 -7.06
N SER A 135 14.49 -28.10 -7.44
CA SER A 135 13.44 -28.82 -8.15
C SER A 135 13.43 -28.46 -9.64
N GLU A 136 13.22 -29.46 -10.51
CA GLU A 136 13.11 -29.24 -11.96
C GLU A 136 11.81 -28.50 -12.33
N LYS A 137 10.78 -28.63 -11.49
CA LYS A 137 9.46 -28.02 -11.69
C LYS A 137 8.91 -27.47 -10.38
N PRO A 138 8.15 -26.36 -10.42
CA PRO A 138 7.46 -25.84 -9.25
C PRO A 138 6.37 -26.80 -8.77
N CYS A 139 6.12 -26.83 -7.45
CA CYS A 139 5.01 -27.56 -6.84
C CYS A 139 3.76 -26.68 -6.60
N PHE A 140 3.55 -25.70 -7.46
CA PHE A 140 2.42 -24.79 -7.42
C PHE A 140 2.04 -24.35 -8.84
N GLU A 141 0.85 -23.76 -8.96
CA GLU A 141 0.39 -23.07 -10.15
C GLU A 141 0.40 -21.56 -9.93
N GLN A 142 0.78 -20.83 -10.97
CA GLN A 142 0.75 -19.38 -11.01
C GLN A 142 0.07 -18.96 -12.30
N GLU A 143 -0.98 -18.15 -12.17
CA GLU A 143 -1.67 -17.57 -13.31
C GLU A 143 -1.25 -16.12 -13.54
N PHE A 144 -1.33 -15.68 -14.79
CA PHE A 144 -1.09 -14.27 -15.12
C PHE A 144 -2.35 -13.44 -14.85
N VAL A 145 -2.25 -12.52 -13.87
CA VAL A 145 -3.35 -11.62 -13.52
C VAL A 145 -3.26 -10.30 -14.29
N LEU A 146 -4.34 -9.96 -15.00
CA LEU A 146 -4.50 -8.69 -15.70
C LEU A 146 -4.75 -7.56 -14.70
N ILE A 147 -3.98 -6.47 -14.80
CA ILE A 147 -4.19 -5.27 -13.98
C ILE A 147 -5.00 -4.20 -14.71
N LYS A 148 -5.37 -4.43 -15.98
CA LYS A 148 -6.15 -3.45 -16.74
C LYS A 148 -7.45 -3.06 -16.04
N GLN A 149 -8.16 -4.00 -15.44
CA GLN A 149 -9.44 -3.69 -14.79
C GLN A 149 -9.25 -2.72 -13.62
N GLU A 150 -8.27 -3.01 -12.77
CA GLU A 150 -7.86 -2.16 -11.65
C GLU A 150 -7.39 -0.77 -12.12
N LEU A 151 -6.51 -0.71 -13.13
CA LEU A 151 -6.01 0.56 -13.68
C LEU A 151 -7.13 1.39 -14.34
N ASP A 152 -8.08 0.73 -15.01
CA ASP A 152 -9.23 1.41 -15.61
C ASP A 152 -10.18 1.94 -14.52
N GLU A 153 -10.32 1.24 -13.41
CA GLU A 153 -11.10 1.67 -12.25
C GLU A 153 -10.46 2.87 -11.55
N ILE A 154 -9.16 2.81 -11.26
CA ILE A 154 -8.38 3.95 -10.75
C ILE A 154 -8.57 5.16 -11.67
N SER A 155 -8.47 4.97 -13.00
CA SER A 155 -8.68 6.06 -13.96
C SER A 155 -10.10 6.64 -13.95
N ARG A 156 -11.12 5.84 -13.63
CA ARG A 156 -12.50 6.35 -13.44
C ARG A 156 -12.60 7.16 -12.14
N GLN A 157 -12.06 6.63 -11.04
CA GLN A 157 -12.06 7.34 -9.75
C GLN A 157 -11.33 8.67 -9.84
N ASP A 158 -10.16 8.71 -10.49
CA ASP A 158 -9.41 9.95 -10.74
C ASP A 158 -10.23 11.01 -11.47
N LYS A 159 -11.09 10.60 -12.43
CA LYS A 159 -11.97 11.52 -13.16
C LYS A 159 -13.09 12.05 -12.27
N ILE A 160 -13.65 11.21 -11.40
CA ILE A 160 -14.67 11.59 -10.44
C ILE A 160 -14.09 12.62 -9.45
N ILE A 161 -12.98 12.28 -8.81
CA ILE A 161 -12.24 13.15 -7.88
C ILE A 161 -11.90 14.48 -8.55
N LYS A 162 -11.39 14.46 -9.78
CA LYS A 162 -11.10 15.68 -10.54
C LYS A 162 -12.33 16.57 -10.72
N LYS A 163 -13.50 15.97 -10.97
CA LYS A 163 -14.77 16.71 -11.16
C LYS A 163 -15.28 17.26 -9.83
N GLU A 164 -15.15 16.50 -8.74
CA GLU A 164 -15.48 16.96 -7.38
C GLU A 164 -14.63 18.16 -6.98
N ILE A 165 -13.32 18.09 -7.19
CA ILE A 165 -12.38 19.22 -6.97
C ILE A 165 -12.79 20.43 -7.83
N GLU A 166 -13.15 20.22 -9.11
CA GLU A 166 -13.58 21.31 -9.99
C GLU A 166 -14.87 21.98 -9.48
N ASN A 167 -15.84 21.20 -9.02
CA ASN A 167 -17.09 21.72 -8.47
C ASN A 167 -16.86 22.45 -7.15
N GLN A 168 -16.12 21.84 -6.20
CA GLN A 168 -15.75 22.48 -4.94
C GLN A 168 -15.06 23.83 -5.19
N PHE A 169 -14.14 23.90 -6.14
CA PHE A 169 -13.48 25.17 -6.51
C PHE A 169 -14.44 26.22 -7.08
N LYS A 170 -15.48 25.81 -7.81
CA LYS A 170 -16.49 26.73 -8.36
C LYS A 170 -17.36 27.28 -7.23
N ASP A 171 -17.80 26.40 -6.33
CA ASP A 171 -18.73 26.72 -5.25
C ASP A 171 -18.11 27.66 -4.21
N LEU A 172 -16.81 27.51 -3.92
CA LEU A 172 -16.08 28.41 -3.02
C LEU A 172 -16.03 29.85 -3.59
N ALA A 173 -16.51 30.82 -2.83
CA ALA A 173 -16.51 32.23 -3.18
C ALA A 173 -15.37 33.02 -2.50
N ILE A 174 -15.04 34.18 -3.08
CA ILE A 174 -14.19 35.16 -2.38
C ILE A 174 -14.99 35.67 -1.17
N GLY A 175 -14.34 35.70 -0.01
CA GLY A 175 -14.96 36.00 1.28
C GLY A 175 -15.37 34.77 2.10
N ASP A 176 -15.39 33.58 1.50
CA ASP A 176 -15.68 32.36 2.26
C ASP A 176 -14.56 32.04 3.25
N THR A 177 -14.94 31.59 4.44
CA THR A 177 -14.02 31.03 5.42
C THR A 177 -13.78 29.56 5.11
N ILE A 178 -12.51 29.17 4.99
CA ILE A 178 -12.07 27.80 4.76
C ILE A 178 -11.19 27.30 5.89
N ARG A 179 -11.20 25.98 6.12
CA ARG A 179 -10.32 25.31 7.07
C ARG A 179 -9.42 24.33 6.33
N ILE A 180 -8.12 24.45 6.54
CA ILE A 180 -7.10 23.65 5.83
C ILE A 180 -6.36 22.78 6.83
N PRO A 181 -6.43 21.45 6.70
CA PRO A 181 -5.69 20.54 7.55
C PRO A 181 -4.25 20.34 7.03
N TYR A 182 -3.32 20.30 7.98
CA TYR A 182 -1.89 20.08 7.75
C TYR A 182 -1.40 18.90 8.57
N ALA A 183 -0.52 18.11 7.95
CA ALA A 183 0.33 17.19 8.68
C ALA A 183 1.52 17.96 9.30
N THR A 184 2.00 17.48 10.44
CA THR A 184 3.10 18.13 11.17
C THR A 184 4.35 17.25 11.13
N ARG A 185 5.52 17.88 11.04
CA ARG A 185 6.80 17.21 11.29
C ARG A 185 7.62 18.03 12.27
N PHE A 186 7.98 17.41 13.38
CA PHE A 186 8.89 18.01 14.36
C PHE A 186 10.31 18.06 13.82
N GLY A 187 11.02 19.16 14.08
CA GLY A 187 12.46 19.23 13.85
C GLY A 187 13.19 18.23 14.76
N TYR A 188 14.09 17.42 14.18
CA TYR A 188 14.98 16.55 14.96
C TYR A 188 16.10 17.35 15.69
N ASP A 189 16.13 18.68 15.51
CA ASP A 189 17.15 19.59 16.03
C ASP A 189 16.88 20.08 17.47
N GLY A 190 15.81 19.60 18.10
CA GLY A 190 15.42 20.00 19.45
C GLY A 190 14.81 21.41 19.52
N SER A 191 14.51 22.04 18.38
CA SER A 191 13.81 23.32 18.34
C SER A 191 12.30 23.13 18.56
N GLU A 192 11.62 24.14 19.12
CA GLU A 192 10.15 24.16 19.27
C GLU A 192 9.43 24.44 17.94
N ARG A 193 10.13 24.29 16.80
CA ARG A 193 9.63 24.58 15.46
C ARG A 193 8.97 23.35 14.86
N THR A 194 7.76 23.53 14.36
CA THR A 194 7.00 22.49 13.65
C THR A 194 6.79 22.91 12.21
N THR A 195 7.19 22.06 11.26
CA THR A 195 6.95 22.31 9.83
C THR A 195 5.63 21.68 9.40
N LEU A 196 4.80 22.44 8.68
CA LEU A 196 3.53 21.99 8.14
C LEU A 196 3.64 21.50 6.70
N PHE A 197 2.96 20.39 6.40
CA PHE A 197 2.87 19.81 5.06
C PHE A 197 1.41 19.75 4.59
N ALA A 198 1.13 20.36 3.45
CA ALA A 198 -0.23 20.54 2.93
C ALA A 198 -0.65 19.43 1.95
N TRP A 199 -0.44 18.15 2.28
CA TRP A 199 -0.72 16.99 1.41
C TRP A 199 -1.89 16.13 1.92
N SER A 200 -2.85 16.77 2.58
CA SER A 200 -3.98 16.11 3.22
C SER A 200 -4.93 15.39 2.26
N SER A 201 -4.87 15.66 0.95
CA SER A 201 -5.71 14.93 -0.04
C SER A 201 -5.26 13.50 -0.31
N TYR A 202 -4.07 13.10 0.16
CA TYR A 202 -3.48 11.77 -0.06
C TYR A 202 -3.62 10.84 1.13
N THR A 203 -4.43 11.22 2.13
CA THR A 203 -4.70 10.41 3.32
C THR A 203 -6.20 10.30 3.56
N ASP A 204 -6.65 9.15 4.05
CA ASP A 204 -8.02 8.91 4.50
C ASP A 204 -8.26 9.44 5.93
N GLU A 205 -7.23 10.03 6.55
CA GLU A 205 -7.36 10.68 7.84
C GLU A 205 -8.45 11.75 7.83
N THR A 206 -9.24 11.72 8.89
CA THR A 206 -10.32 12.67 9.19
C THR A 206 -9.99 13.56 10.37
N GLN A 207 -8.97 13.20 11.15
CA GLN A 207 -8.46 13.95 12.29
C GLN A 207 -7.07 14.46 11.93
N PHE A 208 -6.84 15.75 12.18
CA PHE A 208 -5.59 16.42 11.84
C PHE A 208 -5.10 17.22 13.05
N ASP A 209 -3.80 17.12 13.34
CA ASP A 209 -3.17 17.78 14.49
C ASP A 209 -3.11 19.30 14.36
N CYS A 210 -3.18 19.80 13.13
CA CYS A 210 -3.12 21.22 12.83
C CYS A 210 -4.12 21.60 11.74
N ILE A 211 -5.01 22.53 12.07
CA ILE A 211 -5.98 23.11 11.14
C ILE A 211 -5.80 24.63 11.16
N ILE A 212 -5.66 25.22 9.97
CA ILE A 212 -5.57 26.66 9.79
C ILE A 212 -6.86 27.17 9.17
N GLU A 213 -7.45 28.22 9.75
CA GLU A 213 -8.61 28.89 9.17
C GLU A 213 -8.17 30.15 8.42
N GLY A 214 -8.78 30.38 7.26
CA GLY A 214 -8.48 31.53 6.42
C GLY A 214 -9.69 32.01 5.64
N ILE A 215 -9.66 33.27 5.20
CA ILE A 215 -10.69 33.85 4.33
C ILE A 215 -10.14 33.90 2.91
N ILE A 216 -10.89 33.39 1.94
CA ILE A 216 -10.51 33.43 0.53
C ILE A 216 -10.50 34.89 0.06
N ILE A 217 -9.35 35.36 -0.43
CA ILE A 217 -9.21 36.71 -1.00
C ILE A 217 -9.11 36.69 -2.53
N ASP A 218 -8.67 35.59 -3.12
CA ASP A 218 -8.64 35.39 -4.58
C ASP A 218 -8.62 33.88 -4.93
N LYS A 219 -9.00 33.54 -6.17
CA LYS A 219 -8.90 32.17 -6.71
C LYS A 219 -8.54 32.17 -8.19
N ASN A 220 -7.64 31.27 -8.60
CA ASN A 220 -7.24 31.17 -10.02
C ASN A 220 -6.90 29.75 -10.49
N LYS A 221 -6.98 29.53 -11.80
CA LYS A 221 -6.69 28.23 -12.47
C LYS A 221 -5.30 28.14 -13.13
N ARG A 222 -4.31 28.92 -12.68
CA ARG A 222 -2.96 28.92 -13.29
C ARG A 222 -2.28 27.56 -13.16
N ASN A 223 -1.43 27.22 -14.13
CA ASN A 223 -0.65 25.96 -14.19
C ASN A 223 -1.49 24.67 -14.05
N ARG A 224 -2.73 24.68 -14.55
CA ARG A 224 -3.70 23.56 -14.42
C ARG A 224 -4.03 23.21 -12.96
N GLY A 225 -3.78 24.12 -12.02
CA GLY A 225 -4.15 23.97 -10.61
C GLY A 225 -5.49 24.62 -10.30
N TYR A 226 -6.06 24.27 -9.15
CA TYR A 226 -7.23 24.93 -8.57
C TYR A 226 -6.73 25.69 -7.33
N ASN A 227 -6.21 26.90 -7.56
CA ASN A 227 -5.47 27.63 -6.53
C ASN A 227 -6.41 28.58 -5.77
N LEU A 228 -6.45 28.42 -4.45
CA LEU A 228 -7.03 29.38 -3.52
C LEU A 228 -5.91 30.25 -2.95
N ILE A 229 -6.17 31.55 -2.89
CA ILE A 229 -5.34 32.52 -2.19
C ILE A 229 -6.19 33.03 -1.03
N PHE A 230 -5.70 32.85 0.20
CA PHE A 230 -6.45 33.20 1.40
C PHE A 230 -5.55 33.90 2.41
N GLU A 231 -6.17 34.74 3.22
CA GLU A 231 -5.56 35.39 4.37
C GLU A 231 -5.84 34.55 5.63
N ILE A 232 -4.80 34.27 6.41
CA ILE A 232 -4.92 33.48 7.64
C ILE A 232 -5.64 34.30 8.70
N ILE A 233 -6.70 33.73 9.30
CA ILE A 233 -7.43 34.37 10.39
C ILE A 233 -7.21 33.67 11.74
N GLN A 234 -6.92 32.36 11.74
CA GLN A 234 -6.83 31.59 12.98
C GLN A 234 -5.91 30.37 12.84
N THR A 235 -5.05 30.16 13.84
CA THR A 235 -4.08 29.06 13.92
C THR A 235 -4.15 28.26 15.23
N ASN A 236 -5.12 28.57 16.10
CA ASN A 236 -5.23 27.99 17.45
C ASN A 236 -5.54 26.49 17.48
N GLN A 237 -5.94 25.90 16.35
CA GLN A 237 -6.12 24.45 16.21
C GLN A 237 -4.81 23.74 15.88
N CYS A 238 -3.66 24.40 16.08
CA CYS A 238 -2.32 23.84 15.98
C CYS A 238 -1.59 24.09 17.31
N ASN A 239 -1.36 23.04 18.09
CA ASN A 239 -0.75 23.17 19.42
C ASN A 239 0.79 23.20 19.36
N HIS A 240 1.34 24.17 18.63
CA HIS A 240 2.78 24.33 18.45
C HIS A 240 3.19 25.80 18.66
N LYS A 241 4.34 26.01 19.31
CA LYS A 241 4.82 27.35 19.67
C LYS A 241 5.29 28.16 18.47
N VAL A 242 5.97 27.51 17.52
CA VAL A 242 6.43 28.14 16.27
C VAL A 242 6.07 27.22 15.11
N ILE A 243 5.19 27.71 14.22
CA ILE A 243 4.69 26.97 13.07
C ILE A 243 5.37 27.51 11.82
N LEU A 244 6.00 26.62 11.05
CA LEU A 244 6.64 26.95 9.79
C LEU A 244 5.85 26.36 8.61
N PHE A 245 5.66 27.15 7.57
CA PHE A 245 5.20 26.70 6.27
C PHE A 245 6.15 27.23 5.20
N ASP A 246 6.69 26.34 4.36
CA ASP A 246 7.71 26.67 3.35
C ASP A 246 8.88 27.47 3.96
N GLU A 247 9.43 26.96 5.08
CA GLU A 247 10.53 27.55 5.84
C GLU A 247 10.25 28.94 6.48
N THR A 248 9.03 29.46 6.35
CA THR A 248 8.61 30.74 6.93
C THR A 248 7.65 30.58 8.09
N GLU A 249 7.81 31.40 9.12
CA GLU A 249 6.90 31.41 10.26
C GLU A 249 5.51 31.88 9.85
N MET A 250 4.51 31.06 10.19
CA MET A 250 3.12 31.33 9.87
C MET A 250 2.53 32.37 10.82
N ARG A 251 1.89 33.42 10.28
CA ARG A 251 1.30 34.50 11.08
C ARG A 251 -0.14 34.81 10.65
N ILE A 252 -0.98 35.21 11.59
CA ILE A 252 -2.30 35.76 11.29
C ILE A 252 -2.14 36.99 10.38
N GLY A 253 -2.99 37.12 9.37
CA GLY A 253 -2.90 38.14 8.32
C GLY A 253 -1.94 37.79 7.17
N GLN A 254 -1.18 36.70 7.27
CA GLN A 254 -0.35 36.24 6.16
C GLN A 254 -1.21 35.69 5.03
N ILE A 255 -0.81 35.97 3.79
CA ILE A 255 -1.45 35.44 2.59
C ILE A 255 -0.73 34.17 2.15
N LEU A 256 -1.50 33.09 1.98
CA LEU A 256 -1.01 31.81 1.48
C LEU A 256 -1.72 31.41 0.20
N LYS A 257 -1.07 30.52 -0.57
CA LYS A 257 -1.60 29.94 -1.79
C LYS A 257 -1.61 28.43 -1.69
N HIS A 258 -2.80 27.82 -1.83
CA HIS A 258 -2.96 26.37 -1.82
C HIS A 258 -3.66 25.87 -3.07
N ASN A 259 -3.16 24.78 -3.63
CA ASN A 259 -3.83 24.08 -4.72
C ASN A 259 -4.67 22.96 -4.13
N ILE A 260 -6.00 23.09 -4.23
CA ILE A 260 -6.95 22.14 -3.62
C ILE A 260 -6.90 20.74 -4.26
N LYS A 261 -6.12 20.56 -5.33
CA LYS A 261 -5.80 19.23 -5.86
C LYS A 261 -5.00 18.38 -4.86
N HIS A 262 -4.20 19.02 -4.01
CA HIS A 262 -3.25 18.36 -3.11
C HIS A 262 -3.61 18.53 -1.63
N THR A 263 -4.65 19.32 -1.33
CA THR A 263 -4.98 19.73 0.02
C THR A 263 -6.49 19.66 0.21
N LYS A 264 -6.94 18.98 1.27
CA LYS A 264 -8.36 18.96 1.64
C LYS A 264 -8.80 20.37 2.07
N ILE A 265 -10.03 20.74 1.71
CA ILE A 265 -10.71 21.92 2.26
C ILE A 265 -11.85 21.40 3.12
N LEU A 266 -11.80 21.72 4.42
CA LEU A 266 -12.87 21.41 5.36
C LEU A 266 -13.81 22.61 5.37
N ILE A 267 -15.05 22.39 4.91
CA ILE A 267 -16.12 23.40 4.97
C ILE A 267 -16.87 23.18 6.29
N LYS A 268 -17.25 24.27 6.94
CA LYS A 268 -17.96 24.25 8.22
C LYS A 268 -19.43 23.86 8.07
#